data_AF-A0A966YB52-F1
#
_entry.id   AF-A0A966YB52-F1
#
_cell.length_a   1.000
_cell.length_b   1.000
_cell.length_c   1.000
_cell.angle_alpha   90.00
_cell.angle_beta   90.00
_cell.angle_gamma   90.00
#
_symmetry.space_group_name_H-M   'P 1'
#
loop_
_entity.id
_entity.type
_entity.pdbx_description
1 polymer ?
#
loop_
_entity_poly.entity_id
_entity_poly.type
_entity_poly.pdbx_seq_one_letter_code
_entity_poly.pdbx_strand_id
1 'polypeptide(L)'
;DAAETFAAILGEDGMSAPAYSGLARAYMALDDLDQAEAVLNGVPAEISDTPAIDAAYAQLALARQAQDAGPLGELLAAVEADANNHQARFDYAQALHAAGQVEEAVEQLLQLFRRDREWNEGAAKEQLFTIFDALKANDPIVLNGRRKLSSMIFA
;
A
#
# COMPACT_ATOMS: atom_id res chain seq x y z
N ASP A 1 0.73 7.29 -25.34
CA ASP A 1 0.66 6.47 -24.11
C ASP A 1 -0.33 7.01 -23.08
N ALA A 2 -0.68 6.23 -22.05
CA ALA A 2 -1.71 6.63 -21.07
C ALA A 2 -1.37 7.95 -20.36
N ALA A 3 -0.10 8.18 -20.04
CA ALA A 3 0.38 9.44 -19.45
C ALA A 3 0.13 10.64 -20.39
N GLU A 4 0.44 10.52 -21.68
CA GLU A 4 0.19 11.60 -22.65
C GLU A 4 -1.30 11.92 -22.79
N THR A 5 -2.17 10.91 -22.76
CA THR A 5 -3.63 11.11 -22.84
C THR A 5 -4.13 11.91 -21.64
N PHE A 6 -3.72 11.55 -20.42
CA PHE A 6 -4.15 12.29 -19.23
C PHE A 6 -3.54 13.69 -19.17
N ALA A 7 -2.28 13.85 -19.60
CA ALA A 7 -1.64 15.17 -19.70
C ALA A 7 -2.38 16.08 -20.71
N ALA A 8 -2.84 15.54 -21.85
CA ALA A 8 -3.64 16.29 -22.80
C ALA A 8 -4.99 16.74 -22.20
N ILE A 9 -5.66 15.87 -21.44
CA ILE A 9 -6.90 16.23 -20.73
C ILE A 9 -6.64 17.37 -19.74
N LEU A 10 -5.55 17.33 -18.97
CA LEU A 10 -5.21 18.40 -18.03
C LEU A 10 -4.84 19.72 -18.72
N GLY A 11 -4.33 19.67 -19.96
CA GLY A 11 -4.11 20.85 -20.78
C GLY A 11 -5.41 21.56 -21.20
N GLU A 12 -6.51 20.81 -21.31
CA GLU A 12 -7.84 21.35 -21.65
C GLU A 12 -8.69 21.65 -20.41
N ASP A 13 -8.61 20.79 -19.39
CA ASP A 13 -9.33 20.90 -18.11
C ASP A 13 -8.38 20.65 -16.93
N GLY A 14 -7.78 21.74 -16.45
CA GLY A 14 -6.89 21.74 -15.29
C GLY A 14 -7.57 21.45 -13.95
N MET A 15 -8.89 21.21 -13.92
CA MET A 15 -9.63 20.84 -12.70
C MET A 15 -10.11 19.38 -12.71
N SER A 16 -9.63 18.57 -13.65
CA SER A 16 -10.05 17.18 -13.77
C SER A 16 -9.31 16.26 -12.78
N ALA A 17 -9.90 16.03 -11.60
CA ALA A 17 -9.38 15.08 -10.61
C ALA A 17 -9.14 13.65 -11.18
N PRO A 18 -10.03 13.09 -12.04
CA PRO A 18 -9.76 11.80 -12.67
C PRO A 18 -8.52 11.81 -13.57
N ALA A 19 -8.22 12.93 -14.24
CA ALA A 19 -7.05 13.03 -15.10
C ALA A 19 -5.74 13.13 -14.30
N TYR A 20 -5.72 13.91 -13.21
CA TYR A 20 -4.59 13.90 -12.27
C TYR A 20 -4.32 12.52 -11.68
N SER A 21 -5.38 11.86 -11.18
CA SER A 21 -5.30 10.51 -10.62
C SER A 21 -4.85 9.48 -11.67
N GLY A 22 -5.31 9.62 -12.92
CA GLY A 22 -4.92 8.76 -14.03
C GLY A 22 -3.47 8.97 -14.46
N LEU A 23 -3.01 10.22 -14.51
CA LEU A 23 -1.63 10.57 -14.87
C LEU A 23 -0.64 10.07 -13.81
N ALA A 24 -0.93 10.27 -12.53
CA ALA A 24 -0.10 9.74 -11.45
C ALA A 24 0.00 8.21 -11.52
N ARG A 25 -1.12 7.52 -11.77
CA ARG A 25 -1.13 6.07 -11.98
C ARG A 25 -0.34 5.60 -13.19
N ALA A 26 -0.33 6.37 -14.27
CA ALA A 26 0.47 6.07 -15.44
C ALA A 26 1.97 6.15 -15.13
N TYR A 27 2.41 7.16 -14.37
CA TYR A 27 3.81 7.25 -13.92
C TYR A 27 4.20 6.14 -12.95
N MET A 28 3.33 5.76 -12.01
CA MET A 28 3.58 4.61 -11.13
C MET A 28 3.73 3.30 -11.92
N ALA A 29 2.95 3.09 -12.98
CA ALA A 29 3.08 1.92 -13.84
C ALA A 29 4.39 1.89 -14.66
N LEU A 30 5.07 3.03 -14.78
CA LEU A 30 6.39 3.18 -15.39
C LEU A 30 7.52 3.15 -14.35
N ASP A 31 7.21 2.87 -13.08
CA ASP A 31 8.13 2.89 -11.93
C ASP A 31 8.73 4.29 -11.65
N ASP A 32 8.12 5.35 -12.20
CA ASP A 32 8.54 6.74 -12.01
C ASP A 32 7.73 7.38 -10.87
N LEU A 33 8.04 6.96 -9.63
CA LEU A 33 7.32 7.41 -8.44
C LEU A 33 7.55 8.90 -8.13
N ASP A 34 8.70 9.44 -8.51
CA ASP A 34 9.01 10.87 -8.36
C ASP A 34 8.09 11.73 -9.24
N GLN A 35 7.85 11.32 -10.49
CA GLN A 35 6.90 12.03 -11.35
C GLN A 35 5.45 11.83 -10.91
N ALA A 36 5.08 10.65 -10.43
CA ALA A 36 3.75 10.42 -9.88
C ALA A 36 3.46 11.36 -8.69
N GLU A 37 4.45 11.53 -7.79
CA GLU A 37 4.38 12.46 -6.67
C GLU A 37 4.30 13.92 -7.11
N ALA A 38 5.12 14.32 -8.09
CA ALA A 38 5.10 15.67 -8.63
C ALA A 38 3.73 16.04 -9.23
N VAL A 39 3.08 15.10 -9.92
CA VAL A 39 1.72 15.28 -10.45
C VAL A 39 0.70 15.49 -9.33
N LEU A 40 0.73 14.65 -8.28
CA LEU A 40 -0.21 14.74 -7.17
C LEU A 40 -0.01 16.02 -6.34
N ASN A 41 1.24 16.45 -6.15
CA ASN A 41 1.56 17.72 -5.50
C ASN A 41 1.11 18.94 -6.33
N GLY A 42 0.89 18.77 -7.63
CA GLY A 42 0.39 19.81 -8.54
C GLY A 42 -1.14 19.89 -8.63
N VAL A 43 -1.87 19.08 -7.86
CA VAL A 43 -3.34 19.09 -7.83
C VAL A 43 -3.85 20.39 -7.20
N PRO A 44 -4.78 21.13 -7.84
CA PRO A 44 -5.42 22.30 -7.26
C PRO A 44 -6.15 21.98 -5.94
N ALA A 45 -6.10 22.91 -4.98
CA ALA A 45 -6.70 22.74 -3.65
C ALA A 45 -8.22 22.51 -3.70
N GLU A 46 -8.89 22.98 -4.75
CA GLU A 46 -10.33 22.81 -4.96
C GLU A 46 -10.74 21.36 -5.21
N ILE A 47 -9.81 20.51 -5.64
CA ILE A 47 -10.06 19.11 -5.99
C ILE A 47 -9.16 18.11 -5.24
N SER A 48 -8.32 18.60 -4.32
CA SER A 48 -7.34 17.77 -3.58
C SER A 48 -8.02 16.68 -2.76
N ASP A 49 -9.20 16.98 -2.19
CA ASP A 49 -9.89 16.12 -1.23
C ASP A 49 -10.89 15.18 -1.92
N THR A 50 -10.72 14.94 -3.23
CA THR A 50 -11.60 14.04 -3.97
C THR A 50 -11.14 12.58 -3.81
N PRO A 51 -12.07 11.60 -3.78
CA PRO A 51 -11.71 10.19 -3.60
C PRO A 51 -10.71 9.65 -4.64
N ALA A 52 -10.69 10.24 -5.84
CA ALA A 52 -9.77 9.84 -6.90
C ALA A 52 -8.32 10.26 -6.60
N ILE A 53 -8.12 11.40 -5.93
CA ILE A 53 -6.81 11.91 -5.54
C ILE A 53 -6.31 11.17 -4.30
N ASP A 54 -7.18 10.98 -3.29
CA ASP A 54 -6.86 10.18 -2.10
C ASP A 54 -6.38 8.77 -2.47
N ALA A 55 -7.09 8.11 -3.39
CA ALA A 55 -6.71 6.78 -3.87
C ALA A 55 -5.35 6.78 -4.58
N ALA A 56 -5.03 7.83 -5.33
CA ALA A 56 -3.74 7.94 -6.01
C ALA A 56 -2.58 8.18 -5.04
N TYR A 57 -2.78 9.00 -4.00
CA TYR A 57 -1.79 9.17 -2.92
C TYR A 57 -1.56 7.86 -2.15
N ALA A 58 -2.62 7.12 -1.84
CA ALA A 58 -2.49 5.82 -1.18
C ALA A 58 -1.69 4.82 -2.03
N GLN A 59 -1.94 4.78 -3.34
CA GLN A 59 -1.18 3.93 -4.27
C GLN A 59 0.30 4.35 -4.36
N LEU A 60 0.58 5.65 -4.40
CA LEU A 60 1.95 6.16 -4.40
C LEU A 60 2.69 5.78 -3.11
N ALA A 61 2.04 5.92 -1.95
CA ALA A 61 2.62 5.53 -0.67
C ALA A 61 2.96 4.03 -0.63
N LEU A 62 2.08 3.17 -1.14
CA LEU A 62 2.34 1.73 -1.25
C LEU A 62 3.51 1.42 -2.20
N ALA A 63 3.59 2.12 -3.33
CA ALA A 63 4.69 1.95 -4.27
C ALA A 63 6.05 2.42 -3.71
N ARG A 64 6.06 3.45 -2.87
CA ARG A 64 7.29 3.87 -2.16
C ARG A 64 7.72 2.87 -1.10
N GLN A 65 6.78 2.38 -0.29
CA GLN A 65 7.04 1.31 0.67
C GLN A 65 7.61 0.05 -0.03
N ALA A 66 7.13 -0.25 -1.24
CA ALA A 66 7.65 -1.32 -2.07
C ALA A 66 9.12 -1.13 -2.48
N GLN A 67 9.50 0.08 -2.87
CA GLN A 67 10.86 0.43 -3.28
C GLN A 67 11.84 0.39 -2.09
N ASP A 68 11.38 0.78 -0.90
CA ASP A 68 12.20 0.82 0.32
C ASP A 68 12.36 -0.55 1.00
N ALA A 69 11.44 -1.48 0.75
CA ALA A 69 11.53 -2.81 1.32
C ALA A 69 12.61 -3.62 0.56
N GLY A 70 13.72 -3.92 1.24
CA GLY A 70 14.86 -4.68 0.69
C GLY A 70 14.47 -6.01 0.02
N PRO A 71 15.39 -6.67 -0.70
CA PRO A 71 15.05 -7.88 -1.46
C PRO A 71 14.44 -8.94 -0.53
N LEU A 72 13.30 -9.49 -0.94
CA LEU A 72 12.48 -10.44 -0.15
C LEU A 72 13.29 -11.53 0.56
N GLY A 73 14.36 -12.03 -0.08
CA GLY A 73 15.22 -13.06 0.50
C GLY A 73 16.01 -12.61 1.72
N GLU A 74 16.49 -11.37 1.76
CA GLU A 74 17.24 -10.83 2.91
C GLU A 74 16.30 -10.56 4.09
N LEU A 75 15.10 -10.02 3.80
CA LEU A 75 14.07 -9.78 4.80
C LEU A 75 13.54 -11.09 5.40
N LEU A 76 13.32 -12.12 4.56
CA LEU A 76 12.98 -13.46 5.03
C LEU A 76 14.06 -14.02 5.94
N ALA A 77 15.33 -13.96 5.53
CA ALA A 77 16.44 -14.45 6.34
C ALA A 77 16.54 -13.74 7.70
N ALA A 78 16.26 -12.43 7.76
CA ALA A 78 16.22 -11.68 9.00
C ALA A 78 15.07 -12.13 9.93
N VAL A 79 13.89 -12.41 9.37
CA VAL A 79 12.74 -12.95 10.11
C VAL A 79 13.00 -14.37 10.63
N GLU A 80 13.70 -15.20 9.86
CA GLU A 80 14.06 -16.56 10.24
C GLU A 80 15.19 -16.62 11.28
N ALA A 81 16.15 -15.68 11.21
CA ALA A 81 17.25 -15.56 12.16
C ALA A 81 16.77 -15.13 13.55
N ASP A 82 15.76 -14.25 13.62
CA ASP A 82 15.13 -13.85 14.87
C ASP A 82 13.61 -13.72 14.73
N ALA A 83 12.90 -14.70 15.29
CA ALA A 83 11.44 -14.75 15.23
C ALA A 83 10.75 -13.59 15.98
N ASN A 84 11.45 -12.90 16.89
CA ASN A 84 10.99 -11.72 17.64
C ASN A 84 11.46 -10.39 17.02
N ASN A 85 12.17 -10.42 15.90
CA ASN A 85 12.47 -9.23 15.14
C ASN A 85 11.19 -8.73 14.44
N HIS A 86 10.41 -7.96 15.19
CA HIS A 86 9.13 -7.41 14.77
C HIS A 86 9.27 -6.44 13.60
N GLN A 87 10.35 -5.65 13.58
CA GLN A 87 10.66 -4.76 12.48
C GLN A 87 10.89 -5.54 11.19
N ALA A 88 11.80 -6.52 11.20
CA ALA A 88 12.07 -7.34 10.00
C ALA A 88 10.82 -8.06 9.48
N ARG A 89 9.93 -8.51 10.39
CA ARG A 89 8.67 -9.14 9.98
C ARG A 89 7.71 -8.15 9.33
N PHE A 90 7.65 -6.92 9.85
CA PHE A 90 6.84 -5.86 9.26
C PHE A 90 7.38 -5.47 7.88
N ASP A 91 8.68 -5.23 7.77
CA ASP A 91 9.35 -4.90 6.51
C ASP A 91 9.17 -6.01 5.47
N TYR A 92 9.31 -7.28 5.89
CA TYR A 92 9.07 -8.43 5.02
C TYR A 92 7.62 -8.48 4.53
N ALA A 93 6.64 -8.18 5.39
CA ALA A 93 5.25 -8.12 4.98
C ALA A 93 4.98 -6.99 3.97
N GLN A 94 5.61 -5.83 4.14
CA GLN A 94 5.52 -4.73 3.18
C GLN A 94 6.13 -5.12 1.83
N ALA A 95 7.30 -5.75 1.83
CA ALA A 95 7.94 -6.28 0.62
C ALA A 95 7.07 -7.33 -0.09
N LEU A 96 6.43 -8.23 0.66
CA LEU A 96 5.54 -9.25 0.09
C LEU A 96 4.32 -8.60 -0.57
N HIS A 97 3.72 -7.61 0.10
CA HIS A 97 2.57 -6.89 -0.44
C HIS A 97 2.94 -6.15 -1.74
N ALA A 98 4.08 -5.47 -1.72
CA ALA A 98 4.70 -4.81 -2.87
C ALA A 98 4.93 -5.74 -4.07
N ALA A 99 5.39 -6.97 -3.80
CA ALA A 99 5.60 -8.00 -4.81
C ALA A 99 4.30 -8.68 -5.29
N GLY A 100 3.12 -8.24 -4.82
CA GLY A 100 1.82 -8.84 -5.13
C GLY A 100 1.53 -10.14 -4.39
N GLN A 101 2.38 -10.54 -3.44
CA GLN A 101 2.22 -11.71 -2.57
C GLN A 101 1.36 -11.35 -1.36
N VAL A 102 0.13 -10.91 -1.64
CA VAL A 102 -0.76 -10.27 -0.67
C VAL A 102 -1.19 -11.25 0.45
N GLU A 103 -1.41 -12.52 0.13
CA GLU A 103 -1.80 -13.52 1.12
C GLU A 103 -0.69 -13.76 2.15
N GLU A 104 0.55 -13.90 1.69
CA GLU A 104 1.73 -14.07 2.53
C GLU A 104 2.01 -12.83 3.38
N ALA A 105 1.83 -11.62 2.82
CA ALA A 105 1.94 -10.37 3.56
C ALA A 105 0.96 -10.32 4.74
N VAL A 106 -0.31 -10.66 4.50
CA VAL A 106 -1.35 -10.72 5.53
C VAL A 106 -0.98 -11.75 6.60
N GLU A 107 -0.43 -12.90 6.23
CA GLU A 107 0.00 -13.91 7.21
C GLU A 107 1.14 -13.40 8.11
N GLN A 108 2.14 -12.71 7.55
CA GLN A 108 3.23 -12.13 8.34
C GLN A 108 2.72 -11.06 9.32
N LEU A 109 1.81 -10.18 8.90
CA LEU A 109 1.21 -9.16 9.77
C LEU A 109 0.34 -9.77 10.86
N LEU A 110 -0.42 -10.83 10.56
CA LEU A 110 -1.18 -11.57 11.57
C LEU A 110 -0.27 -12.26 12.59
N GLN A 111 0.88 -12.80 12.15
CA GLN A 111 1.88 -13.35 13.06
C GLN A 111 2.53 -12.28 13.93
N LEU A 112 2.79 -11.10 13.36
CA LEU A 112 3.30 -9.95 14.10
C LEU A 112 2.30 -9.53 15.19
N PHE A 113 1.03 -9.30 14.81
CA PHE A 113 -0.05 -8.94 15.74
C PHE A 113 -0.28 -9.97 16.83
N ARG A 114 -0.15 -11.27 16.52
CA ARG A 114 -0.27 -12.34 17.52
C ARG A 114 0.84 -12.27 18.57
N ARG A 115 2.06 -11.90 18.17
CA ARG A 115 3.22 -11.84 19.07
C ARG A 115 3.18 -10.59 19.94
N ASP A 116 2.91 -9.45 19.32
CA ASP A 116 2.77 -8.18 20.01
C ASP A 116 1.71 -7.33 19.30
N ARG A 117 0.60 -7.09 20.00
CA ARG A 117 -0.55 -6.36 19.47
C ARG A 117 -0.31 -4.85 19.39
N GLU A 118 0.60 -4.33 20.22
CA GLU A 118 0.85 -2.90 20.41
C GLU A 118 2.21 -2.47 19.85
N TRP A 119 3.00 -3.40 19.31
CA TRP A 119 4.27 -3.09 18.65
C TRP A 119 4.09 -1.97 17.63
N ASN A 120 4.95 -0.95 17.76
CA ASN A 120 4.94 0.26 16.95
C ASN A 120 3.54 0.90 16.84
N GLU A 121 2.91 1.16 17.99
CA GLU A 121 1.57 1.78 18.10
C GLU A 121 0.45 0.98 17.38
N GLY A 122 0.68 -0.33 17.18
CA GLY A 122 -0.28 -1.20 16.49
C GLY A 122 -0.13 -1.22 14.96
N ALA A 123 1.05 -0.86 14.43
CA ALA A 123 1.34 -0.81 12.99
C ALA A 123 0.88 -2.07 12.22
N ALA A 124 1.01 -3.26 12.79
CA ALA A 124 0.56 -4.50 12.16
C ALA A 124 -0.94 -4.52 11.85
N LYS A 125 -1.76 -4.02 12.78
CA LYS A 125 -3.22 -3.94 12.63
C LYS A 125 -3.61 -2.87 11.63
N GLU A 126 -2.95 -1.73 11.67
CA GLU A 126 -3.17 -0.63 10.73
C GLU A 126 -2.86 -1.07 9.29
N GLN A 127 -1.69 -1.68 9.07
CA GLN A 127 -1.32 -2.19 7.75
C GLN A 127 -2.29 -3.25 7.23
N LEU A 128 -2.79 -4.15 8.09
CA LEU A 128 -3.82 -5.12 7.71
C LEU A 128 -5.10 -4.43 7.21
N PHE A 129 -5.53 -3.34 7.85
CA PHE A 129 -6.70 -2.58 7.40
C PHE A 129 -6.45 -1.90 6.06
N THR A 130 -5.29 -1.27 5.88
CA THR A 130 -4.90 -0.68 4.59
C THR A 130 -4.94 -1.70 3.45
N ILE A 131 -4.39 -2.91 3.66
CA ILE A 131 -4.44 -3.99 2.66
C ILE A 131 -5.89 -4.42 2.39
N PHE A 132 -6.69 -4.61 3.44
CA PHE A 132 -8.06 -5.07 3.27
C PHE A 132 -8.97 -4.05 2.58
N ASP A 133 -8.71 -2.76 2.75
CA ASP A 133 -9.49 -1.68 2.13
C ASP A 133 -9.09 -1.46 0.66
N ALA A 134 -7.87 -1.88 0.27
CA ALA A 134 -7.41 -1.88 -1.12
C ALA A 134 -8.00 -3.03 -1.98
N LEU A 135 -8.53 -4.08 -1.35
CA LEU A 135 -9.10 -5.26 -2.02
C LEU A 135 -10.63 -5.24 -2.03
N LYS A 136 -11.25 -6.04 -2.91
CA LYS A 136 -12.72 -6.18 -2.94
C LYS A 136 -13.21 -6.81 -1.64
N ALA A 137 -14.36 -6.37 -1.14
CA ALA A 137 -14.92 -6.86 0.13
C ALA A 137 -15.19 -8.38 0.16
N ASN A 138 -15.44 -9.01 -0.99
CA ASN A 138 -15.66 -10.45 -1.14
C ASN A 138 -14.39 -11.24 -1.51
N ASP A 139 -13.23 -10.59 -1.48
CA ASP A 139 -11.95 -11.25 -1.74
C ASP A 139 -11.65 -12.30 -0.64
N PRO A 140 -11.28 -13.54 -1.00
CA PRO A 140 -10.96 -14.59 -0.03
C PRO A 140 -9.87 -14.22 0.98
N ILE A 141 -8.89 -13.40 0.59
CA ILE A 141 -7.80 -12.94 1.47
C ILE A 141 -8.38 -12.01 2.54
N VAL A 142 -9.23 -11.06 2.15
CA VAL A 142 -9.91 -10.14 3.08
C VAL A 142 -10.78 -10.93 4.06
N LEU A 143 -11.62 -11.84 3.57
CA LEU A 143 -12.54 -12.62 4.40
C LEU A 143 -11.78 -13.47 5.42
N ASN A 144 -10.74 -14.18 5.00
CA ASN A 144 -9.94 -15.01 5.89
C ASN A 144 -9.09 -14.17 6.85
N GLY A 145 -8.49 -13.09 6.36
CA GLY A 145 -7.67 -12.18 7.14
C GLY A 145 -8.45 -11.51 8.26
N ARG A 146 -9.60 -10.89 7.95
CA ARG A 146 -10.48 -10.25 8.95
C ARG A 146 -10.99 -11.27 9.98
N ARG A 147 -11.33 -12.50 9.58
CA ARG A 147 -11.74 -13.58 10.50
C ARG A 147 -10.61 -13.97 11.46
N LYS A 148 -9.39 -14.19 10.95
CA LYS A 148 -8.21 -14.51 11.78
C LYS A 148 -7.90 -13.37 12.75
N LEU A 149 -7.88 -12.12 12.28
CA LEU A 149 -7.62 -10.94 13.11
C LEU A 149 -8.67 -10.78 14.21
N SER A 150 -9.95 -10.91 13.88
CA SER A 150 -11.04 -10.84 14.87
C SER A 150 -10.90 -11.91 15.95
N SER A 151 -10.61 -13.16 15.56
CA SER A 151 -10.34 -14.23 16.52
C SER A 151 -9.16 -13.91 17.44
N MET A 152 -8.12 -13.23 16.93
CA MET A 152 -6.99 -12.82 17.75
C MET A 152 -7.28 -11.63 18.63
N ILE A 153 -8.23 -10.75 18.30
CA ILE A 153 -8.61 -9.61 19.15
C ILE A 153 -9.46 -10.06 20.34
N PHE A 154 -10.34 -11.05 20.12
CA PHE A 154 -11.30 -11.51 21.12
C PHE A 154 -10.89 -12.81 21.85
N ALA A 155 -9.73 -13.39 21.52
CA ALA A 155 -9.09 -14.44 22.30
C ALA A 155 -8.23 -13.84 23.42
#